data_AF-A0A3B8WZF6-F1
#
_entry.id   AF-A0A3B8WZF6-F1
#
_cell.length_a   1.000
_cell.length_b   1.000
_cell.length_c   1.000
_cell.angle_alpha   90.00
_cell.angle_beta   90.00
_cell.angle_gamma   90.00
#
_symmetry.space_group_name_H-M   'P 1'
#
loop_
_entity.id
_entity.type
_entity.pdbx_description
1 polymer ?
#
loop_
_entity_poly.entity_id
_entity_poly.type
_entity_poly.pdbx_seq_one_letter_code
_entity_poly.pdbx_strand_id
1 'polypeptide(L)'
;VIYDPNLDELFIATRGGGATLNNRRIRVSRRENLSGALLSTGFPFRPTQNGDRYLATLSALMGKTSGIRRHGSAACLTPDL
;
A
#
# COMPACT_ATOMS: atom_id res chain seq x y z
N VAL A 1 3.05 -11.36 10.95
CA VAL A 1 2.73 -10.28 11.91
C VAL A 1 3.54 -9.08 11.51
N ILE A 2 2.95 -7.89 11.51
CA ILE A 2 3.62 -6.61 11.26
C ILE A 2 3.21 -5.70 12.41
N TYR A 3 4.17 -5.05 13.06
CA TYR A 3 3.91 -4.13 14.17
C TYR A 3 4.56 -2.78 13.89
N ASP A 4 3.76 -1.72 13.93
CA ASP A 4 4.25 -0.34 13.92
C ASP A 4 4.24 0.20 15.36
N PRO A 5 5.41 0.35 16.01
CA PRO A 5 5.48 0.81 17.39
C PRO A 5 5.16 2.31 17.53
N ASN A 6 5.22 3.11 16.46
CA ASN A 6 4.94 4.54 16.54
C ASN A 6 3.43 4.82 16.59
N LEU A 7 2.64 3.96 15.95
CA LEU A 7 1.18 4.06 15.88
C LEU A 7 0.46 3.02 16.76
N ASP A 8 1.23 2.14 17.41
CA ASP A 8 0.72 0.98 18.14
C ASP A 8 -0.24 0.11 17.29
N GLU A 9 0.17 -0.16 16.05
CA GLU A 9 -0.62 -0.91 15.08
C GLU A 9 -0.06 -2.31 14.87
N LEU A 10 -0.84 -3.32 15.26
CA LEU A 10 -0.50 -4.73 15.12
C LEU A 10 -1.37 -5.40 14.05
N PHE A 11 -0.74 -5.72 12.92
CA PHE A 11 -1.34 -6.48 11.82
C PHE A 11 -1.01 -7.97 11.94
N ILE A 12 -2.05 -8.81 12.00
CA ILE A 12 -1.93 -10.26 12.08
C ILE A 12 -2.71 -10.87 10.92
N ALA A 13 -2.15 -11.88 10.26
CA ALA A 13 -2.87 -12.67 9.28
C ALA A 13 -2.52 -14.14 9.45
N THR A 14 -3.52 -15.01 9.32
CA THR A 14 -3.38 -16.45 9.37
C THR A 14 -3.99 -17.08 8.12
N ARG A 15 -3.34 -18.13 7.60
CA ARG A 15 -3.83 -18.86 6.43
C ARG A 15 -5.22 -19.41 6.73
N GLY A 16 -6.22 -19.01 5.94
CA GLY A 16 -7.63 -19.39 6.15
C GLY A 16 -8.35 -18.66 7.30
N GLY A 17 -7.64 -17.93 8.16
CA GLY A 17 -8.21 -17.21 9.31
C GLY A 17 -8.50 -15.73 9.06
N GLY A 18 -8.04 -15.19 7.92
CA GLY A 18 -8.19 -13.77 7.57
C GLY A 18 -7.10 -12.89 8.16
N ALA A 19 -7.35 -11.58 8.20
CA ALA A 19 -6.41 -10.57 8.69
C ALA A 19 -7.08 -9.65 9.72
N THR A 20 -6.30 -9.20 10.69
CA THR A 20 -6.70 -8.26 11.74
C THR A 20 -5.70 -7.11 11.89
N LEU A 21 -6.21 -5.95 12.31
CA LEU A 21 -5.46 -4.79 12.81
C LEU A 21 -5.96 -4.53 14.24
N ASN A 22 -5.08 -4.56 15.24
CA ASN A 22 -5.43 -4.33 16.65
C ASN A 22 -6.66 -5.15 17.08
N ASN A 23 -6.61 -6.46 16.78
CA ASN A 23 -7.67 -7.45 17.04
C ASN A 23 -9.01 -7.22 16.30
N ARG A 24 -9.12 -6.21 15.43
CA ARG A 24 -10.29 -5.99 14.57
C ARG A 24 -10.05 -6.57 13.19
N ARG A 25 -11.04 -7.27 12.61
CA ARG A 25 -10.93 -7.81 11.25
C ARG A 25 -10.83 -6.68 10.23
N ILE A 26 -9.86 -6.80 9.33
CA ILE A 26 -9.67 -5.88 8.20
C ILE A 26 -9.95 -6.59 6.88
N ARG A 27 -10.34 -5.81 5.86
CA ARG A 27 -10.60 -6.29 4.50
C ARG A 27 -10.02 -5.28 3.51
N VAL A 28 -9.65 -5.75 2.33
CA VAL A 28 -9.21 -4.87 1.25
C VAL A 28 -10.36 -3.94 0.81
N SER A 29 -10.01 -2.77 0.27
CA SER A 29 -11.00 -1.86 -0.30
C SER A 29 -11.76 -2.54 -1.44
N ARG A 30 -13.08 -2.31 -1.55
CA ARG A 30 -13.93 -2.87 -2.61
C ARG A 30 -13.93 -2.04 -3.90
N ARG A 31 -12.94 -1.16 -4.09
CA ARG A 31 -12.89 -0.30 -5.28
C ARG A 31 -12.51 -1.13 -6.49
N GLU A 32 -13.37 -1.09 -7.52
CA GLU A 32 -13.17 -1.81 -8.79
C GLU A 32 -12.52 -0.93 -9.86
N ASN A 33 -12.46 0.39 -9.61
CA ASN A 33 -11.89 1.38 -10.52
C ASN A 33 -10.83 2.24 -9.82
N LEU A 34 -9.92 2.80 -10.63
CA LEU A 34 -8.83 3.65 -10.14
C LEU A 34 -9.29 5.06 -9.77
N SER A 35 -10.46 5.48 -10.26
CA SER A 35 -11.06 6.77 -9.93
C SER A 35 -11.32 6.84 -8.43
N GLY A 36 -10.73 7.80 -7.72
CA GLY A 36 -10.86 7.85 -6.26
C GLY A 36 -9.86 6.98 -5.49
N ALA A 37 -9.04 6.17 -6.17
CA ALA A 37 -8.10 5.27 -5.51
C ALA A 37 -6.83 6.01 -5.09
N LEU A 38 -6.32 5.65 -3.92
CA LEU A 38 -4.99 6.04 -3.45
C LEU A 38 -4.04 4.88 -3.69
N LEU A 39 -2.99 5.12 -4.47
CA LEU A 39 -1.96 4.11 -4.71
C LEU A 39 -0.78 4.34 -3.79
N SER A 40 -0.27 3.28 -3.16
CA SER A 40 1.02 3.37 -2.49
C SER A 40 2.10 2.67 -3.31
N THR A 41 3.17 3.41 -3.62
CA THR A 41 4.25 2.91 -4.48
C THR A 41 5.61 3.16 -3.83
N GLY A 42 6.48 2.15 -3.81
CA GLY A 42 7.89 2.31 -3.50
C GLY A 42 8.68 2.72 -4.74
N PHE A 43 9.57 3.70 -4.61
CA PHE A 43 10.48 4.04 -5.71
C PHE A 43 11.52 2.93 -5.91
N PRO A 44 11.89 2.63 -7.16
CA PRO A 44 12.99 1.74 -7.42
C PRO A 44 14.28 2.36 -6.86
N PHE A 45 14.84 1.75 -5.83
CA PHE A 45 16.07 2.22 -5.15
C PHE A 45 17.31 1.42 -5.59
N ARG A 46 17.12 0.28 -6.27
CA ARG A 46 18.23 -0.56 -6.73
C ARG A 46 18.63 -0.17 -8.16
N PRO A 47 19.94 -0.07 -8.47
CA PRO A 47 20.42 0.31 -9.80
C PRO A 47 20.06 -0.69 -10.92
N THR A 48 19.62 -1.90 -10.56
CA THR A 48 19.12 -2.93 -11.50
C THR A 48 17.66 -2.75 -11.89
N GLN A 49 16.97 -1.74 -11.34
CA GLN A 49 15.55 -1.49 -11.61
C GLN A 49 15.41 -0.46 -12.73
N ASN A 50 14.61 -0.82 -13.74
CA ASN A 50 14.42 -0.02 -14.94
C ASN A 50 13.56 1.23 -14.63
N GLY A 51 14.23 2.32 -14.24
CA GLY A 51 13.62 3.57 -13.78
C GLY A 51 12.67 4.20 -14.81
N ASP A 52 12.99 4.12 -16.09
CA ASP A 52 12.18 4.70 -17.16
C ASP A 52 10.81 4.01 -17.27
N ARG A 53 10.79 2.68 -17.15
CA ARG A 53 9.54 1.91 -17.14
C ARG A 53 8.69 2.22 -15.92
N TYR A 54 9.32 2.46 -14.77
CA TYR A 54 8.62 2.87 -13.55
C TYR A 54 7.98 4.25 -13.72
N LEU A 55 8.72 5.23 -14.24
CA LEU A 55 8.20 6.57 -14.49
C LEU A 55 7.06 6.58 -15.51
N ALA A 56 7.16 5.80 -16.59
CA ALA A 56 6.07 5.65 -17.55
C ALA A 56 4.80 5.07 -16.92
N THR A 57 4.95 4.06 -16.05
CA THR A 57 3.83 3.45 -15.32
C THR A 57 3.22 4.43 -14.32
N LEU A 58 4.06 5.18 -13.59
CA LEU A 58 3.63 6.21 -12.65
C LEU A 58 2.83 7.31 -13.35
N SER A 59 3.32 7.79 -14.50
CA SER A 59 2.64 8.81 -15.32
C SER A 59 1.25 8.33 -15.77
N ALA A 60 1.14 7.09 -16.26
CA ALA A 60 -0.14 6.52 -16.69
C ALA A 60 -1.16 6.34 -15.54
N LEU A 61 -0.69 6.16 -14.31
CA LEU A 61 -1.52 5.97 -13.12
C LEU A 61 -1.88 7.28 -12.41
N MET A 62 -1.01 8.28 -12.46
CA MET A 62 -1.26 9.61 -11.87
C MET A 62 -2.54 10.25 -12.40
N GLY A 63 -2.78 10.15 -13.71
CA GLY A 63 -4.00 10.73 -14.32
C GLY A 63 -5.30 9.98 -14.00
N LYS A 64 -5.22 8.77 -13.41
CA LYS A 64 -6.37 7.89 -13.17
C LYS A 64 -6.70 7.69 -11.70
N THR A 65 -5.88 8.22 -10.79
CA THR A 65 -5.95 7.98 -9.34
C THR A 65 -6.10 9.31 -8.61
N SER A 66 -6.64 9.28 -7.38
CA SER A 66 -6.79 10.51 -6.58
C SER A 66 -5.49 10.95 -5.91
N GLY A 67 -4.47 10.10 -5.91
CA GLY A 67 -3.15 10.45 -5.40
C GLY A 67 -2.28 9.24 -5.18
N ILE A 68 -0.97 9.49 -5.11
CA ILE A 68 0.04 8.48 -4.79
C ILE A 68 0.61 8.79 -3.41
N ARG A 69 0.57 7.81 -2.50
CA ARG A 69 1.11 7.88 -1.14
C ARG A 69 2.43 7.13 -1.07
N ARG A 70 3.47 7.80 -0.57
CA ARG A 70 4.79 7.20 -0.35
C ARG A 70 4.98 6.91 1.14
N HIS A 71 4.58 5.72 1.57
CA HIS A 71 4.91 5.25 2.92
C HIS A 71 6.34 4.69 2.91
N GLY A 72 7.13 5.04 3.92
CA GLY A 72 8.55 4.64 4.02
C GLY A 72 8.77 3.15 4.30
N SER A 73 7.70 2.39 4.54
CA SER A 73 7.73 0.96 4.83
C SER A 73 6.89 0.20 3.80
N ALA A 74 7.48 -0.83 3.19
CA ALA A 74 6.75 -1.75 2.31
C ALA A 74 5.82 -2.70 3.10
N ALA A 75 6.04 -2.82 4.42
CA ALA A 75 5.30 -3.71 5.30
C ALA A 75 4.12 -3.00 5.98
N CYS A 76 4.29 -1.72 6.35
CA CYS A 76 3.24 -0.95 7.00
C CYS A 76 2.49 -0.13 5.95
N LEU A 77 1.37 -0.67 5.47
CA LEU A 77 0.37 0.06 4.70
C LEU A 77 -0.83 0.27 5.62
N THR A 78 -0.83 1.38 6.35
CA THR A 78 -1.96 1.75 7.19
C THR A 78 -3.18 1.96 6.30
N PRO A 79 -4.32 1.28 6.54
CA PRO A 79 -5.48 1.33 5.64
C PRO A 79 -6.15 2.71 5.54
N ASP A 80 -5.91 3.63 6.48
CA ASP A 80 -6.71 4.86 6.60
C ASP A 80 -5.87 6.10 6.99
N LEU A 81 -5.54 6.92 5.98
CA LEU A 81 -5.48 8.40 5.95
C LEU A 81 -5.78 8.92 4.53
#